data_AF-A0A1G8I3J9-F1
#
_entry.id   AF-A0A1G8I3J9-F1
#
_cell.length_a   1.000
_cell.length_b   1.000
_cell.length_c   1.000
_cell.angle_alpha   90.00
_cell.angle_beta   90.00
_cell.angle_gamma   90.00
#
_symmetry.space_group_name_H-M   'P 1'
#
loop_
_entity.id
_entity.type
_entity.pdbx_description
1 polymer ?
#
loop_
_entity_poly.entity_id
_entity_poly.type
_entity_poly.pdbx_seq_one_letter_code
_entity_poly.pdbx_strand_id
1 'polypeptide(L)'
;MNLRARLSERVHIEDIREVLHFIQDDERLREEIYQLIFDEDAIVSYQALWVCTHFSKADVEWLSRKQEELIDAAMTCPHSGKRRMILNLICQQPAADPPRVDFLDFCMERMISREEPAGVQSLCMKLAYQLTRSIPELQQELRTILEIMEPDLLVPAIRSVRRNTLKAMKAKKN
;
A
#
# COMPACT_ATOMS: atom_id res chain seq x y z
N MET A 1 2.71 -22.89 -16.23
CA MET A 1 1.90 -23.10 -15.01
C MET A 1 0.58 -22.37 -15.21
N ASN A 2 -0.57 -22.94 -14.84
CA ASN A 2 -1.83 -22.17 -14.86
C ASN A 2 -1.98 -21.46 -13.52
N LEU A 3 -1.59 -20.17 -13.47
CA LEU A 3 -1.58 -19.40 -12.23
C LEU A 3 -2.98 -19.17 -11.68
N ARG A 4 -3.93 -18.83 -12.54
CA ARG A 4 -5.32 -18.61 -12.13
C ARG A 4 -5.91 -19.84 -11.42
N ALA A 5 -5.73 -21.04 -11.98
CA ALA A 5 -6.20 -22.28 -11.36
C ALA A 5 -5.49 -22.58 -10.02
N ARG A 6 -4.20 -22.27 -9.92
CA ARG A 6 -3.44 -22.41 -8.67
C ARG A 6 -3.99 -21.47 -7.58
N LEU A 7 -4.32 -20.23 -7.94
CA LEU A 7 -4.81 -19.21 -7.03
C LEU A 7 -6.32 -19.32 -6.73
N SER A 8 -7.06 -20.21 -7.41
CA SER A 8 -8.47 -20.45 -7.10
C SER A 8 -8.68 -21.32 -5.85
N GLU A 9 -7.65 -22.06 -5.43
CA GLU A 9 -7.66 -22.81 -4.17
C GLU A 9 -6.84 -22.08 -3.11
N ARG A 10 -7.02 -22.42 -1.83
CA ARG A 10 -6.30 -21.77 -0.74
C ARG A 10 -4.79 -22.03 -0.84
N VAL A 11 -4.03 -20.98 -1.14
CA VAL A 11 -2.56 -20.96 -1.19
C VAL A 11 -1.99 -20.87 0.23
N HIS A 12 -0.90 -21.60 0.48
CA HIS A 12 -0.09 -21.52 1.69
C HIS A 12 1.22 -20.75 1.44
N ILE A 13 2.02 -20.52 2.49
CA ILE A 13 3.26 -19.72 2.34
C ILE A 13 4.29 -20.44 1.45
N GLU A 14 4.29 -21.77 1.45
CA GLU A 14 5.12 -22.59 0.57
C GLU A 14 4.74 -22.37 -0.90
N ASP A 15 3.45 -22.27 -1.20
CA ASP A 15 2.95 -21.99 -2.55
C ASP A 15 3.36 -20.59 -3.02
N ILE A 16 3.28 -19.58 -2.15
CA ILE A 16 3.77 -18.24 -2.48
C ILE A 16 5.25 -18.30 -2.85
N ARG A 17 6.08 -18.97 -2.03
CA ARG A 17 7.53 -19.06 -2.29
C ARG A 17 7.82 -19.73 -3.63
N GLU A 18 7.05 -20.74 -3.99
CA GLU A 18 7.18 -21.41 -5.28
C GLU A 18 6.78 -20.47 -6.44
N VAL A 19 5.66 -19.75 -6.32
CA VAL A 19 5.25 -18.74 -7.31
C VAL A 19 6.31 -17.65 -7.45
N LEU A 20 6.84 -17.14 -6.33
CA LEU A 20 7.91 -16.13 -6.33
C LEU A 20 9.18 -16.64 -7.02
N HIS A 21 9.52 -17.92 -6.82
CA HIS A 21 10.65 -18.55 -7.50
C HIS A 21 10.45 -18.62 -9.02
N PHE A 22 9.22 -18.83 -9.50
CA PHE A 22 8.95 -18.84 -10.94
C PHE A 22 8.96 -17.44 -11.57
N ILE A 23 8.41 -16.42 -10.89
CA ILE A 23 8.33 -15.06 -11.48
C ILE A 23 9.66 -14.32 -11.50
N GLN A 24 10.65 -14.73 -10.68
CA GLN A 24 11.92 -14.01 -10.57
C GLN A 24 12.66 -13.93 -11.93
N ASP A 25 12.53 -14.98 -12.74
CA ASP A 25 13.21 -15.15 -14.03
C ASP A 25 12.24 -15.03 -15.23
N ASP A 26 10.95 -14.77 -14.99
CA ASP A 26 9.92 -14.68 -16.03
C ASP A 26 8.99 -13.48 -15.81
N GLU A 27 9.28 -12.38 -16.51
CA GLU A 27 8.47 -11.17 -16.47
C GLU A 27 7.04 -11.40 -16.98
N ARG A 28 6.79 -12.37 -17.86
CA ARG A 28 5.43 -12.66 -18.34
C ARG A 28 4.60 -13.28 -17.22
N LEU A 29 5.17 -14.20 -16.45
CA LEU A 29 4.50 -14.76 -15.27
C LEU A 29 4.31 -13.70 -14.18
N ARG A 30 5.26 -12.77 -14.02
CA ARG A 30 5.10 -11.62 -13.12
C ARG A 30 3.92 -10.74 -13.53
N GLU A 31 3.82 -10.40 -14.82
CA GLU A 31 2.68 -9.65 -15.35
C GLU A 31 1.38 -10.43 -15.21
N GLU A 32 1.36 -11.75 -15.43
CA GLU A 32 0.18 -12.58 -15.20
C GLU A 32 -0.29 -12.54 -13.74
N ILE A 33 0.61 -12.69 -12.76
CA ILE A 33 0.29 -12.52 -11.33
C ILE A 33 -0.27 -11.14 -11.05
N TYR A 34 0.33 -10.10 -11.64
CA TYR A 34 -0.14 -8.73 -11.48
C TYR A 34 -1.57 -8.57 -12.04
N GLN A 35 -1.85 -9.03 -13.25
CA GLN A 35 -3.19 -8.94 -13.84
C GLN A 35 -4.24 -9.69 -13.01
N LEU A 36 -3.86 -10.82 -12.40
CA LEU A 36 -4.76 -11.58 -11.52
C LEU A 36 -5.18 -10.81 -10.27
N ILE A 37 -4.50 -9.74 -9.86
CA ILE A 37 -5.00 -8.88 -8.76
C ILE A 37 -6.32 -8.20 -9.13
N PHE A 38 -6.67 -8.12 -10.42
CA PHE A 38 -7.91 -7.56 -10.93
C PHE A 38 -8.90 -8.62 -11.42
N ASP A 39 -8.66 -9.91 -11.14
CA ASP A 39 -9.58 -10.99 -11.51
C ASP A 39 -10.96 -10.78 -10.89
N GLU A 40 -12.01 -11.14 -11.64
CA GLU A 40 -13.40 -11.11 -11.18
C GLU A 40 -13.65 -12.08 -10.02
N ASP A 41 -12.88 -13.17 -9.96
CA ASP A 41 -12.91 -14.10 -8.85
C ASP A 41 -12.19 -13.48 -7.64
N ALA A 42 -12.97 -13.18 -6.61
CA ALA A 42 -12.49 -12.53 -5.41
C ALA A 42 -11.43 -13.36 -4.67
N ILE A 43 -11.47 -14.69 -4.75
CA ILE A 43 -10.49 -15.60 -4.15
C ILE A 43 -9.17 -15.48 -4.91
N VAL A 44 -9.21 -15.65 -6.25
CA VAL A 44 -8.02 -15.52 -7.11
C VAL A 44 -7.36 -14.17 -6.90
N SER A 45 -8.15 -13.10 -6.96
CA SER A 45 -7.64 -11.74 -6.83
C SER A 45 -7.05 -11.44 -5.44
N TYR A 46 -7.68 -11.94 -4.36
CA TYR A 46 -7.13 -11.79 -3.01
C TYR A 46 -5.78 -12.52 -2.87
N GLN A 47 -5.69 -13.72 -3.43
CA GLN A 47 -4.48 -14.54 -3.36
C GLN A 47 -3.36 -13.99 -4.23
N ALA A 48 -3.66 -13.47 -5.42
CA ALA A 48 -2.71 -12.74 -6.26
C ALA A 48 -2.14 -11.54 -5.52
N LEU A 49 -2.99 -10.73 -4.87
CA LEU A 49 -2.52 -9.63 -4.02
C LEU A 49 -1.60 -10.13 -2.91
N TRP A 50 -1.89 -11.28 -2.30
CA TRP A 50 -1.09 -11.84 -1.22
C TRP A 50 0.29 -12.28 -1.68
N VAL A 51 0.39 -12.90 -2.86
CA VAL A 51 1.67 -13.16 -3.53
C VAL A 51 2.44 -11.85 -3.73
N CYS A 52 1.79 -10.81 -4.27
CA CYS A 52 2.42 -9.51 -4.51
C CYS A 52 2.98 -8.87 -3.23
N THR A 53 2.37 -9.09 -2.06
CA THR A 53 2.91 -8.52 -0.80
C THR A 53 4.27 -9.08 -0.39
N HIS A 54 4.74 -10.16 -1.03
CA HIS A 54 6.03 -10.81 -0.80
C HIS A 54 7.04 -10.56 -1.92
N PHE A 55 6.74 -9.66 -2.85
CA PHE A 55 7.65 -9.26 -3.91
C PHE A 55 9.03 -8.85 -3.40
N SER A 56 10.07 -9.26 -4.12
CA SER A 56 11.44 -8.84 -3.85
C SER A 56 11.62 -7.36 -4.19
N LYS A 57 12.79 -6.79 -3.85
CA LYS A 57 13.11 -5.40 -4.25
C LYS A 57 13.03 -5.19 -5.76
N ALA A 58 13.49 -6.16 -6.55
CA ALA A 58 13.45 -6.08 -8.02
C ALA A 58 12.01 -6.14 -8.54
N ASP A 59 11.16 -6.97 -7.93
CA ASP A 59 9.74 -7.06 -8.31
C ASP A 59 8.98 -5.78 -7.92
N VAL A 60 9.31 -5.15 -6.79
CA VAL A 60 8.74 -3.84 -6.39
C VAL A 60 9.20 -2.73 -7.33
N GLU A 61 10.46 -2.74 -7.78
CA GLU A 61 10.96 -1.80 -8.78
C GLU A 61 10.22 -1.96 -10.11
N TRP A 62 9.97 -3.20 -10.54
CA TRP A 62 9.11 -3.47 -11.69
C TRP A 62 7.68 -2.94 -11.48
N LEU A 63 7.10 -3.19 -10.30
CA LEU A 63 5.73 -2.78 -9.94
C LEU A 63 5.56 -1.26 -9.91
N SER A 64 6.64 -0.50 -9.69
CA SER A 64 6.60 0.98 -9.69
C SER A 64 6.07 1.58 -11.00
N ARG A 65 6.21 0.85 -12.11
CA ARG A 65 5.66 1.24 -13.43
C ARG A 65 4.14 1.15 -13.51
N LYS A 66 3.50 0.52 -12.53
CA LYS A 66 2.06 0.26 -12.43
C LYS A 66 1.41 1.02 -11.27
N GLN A 67 2.09 2.03 -10.73
CA GLN A 67 1.66 2.73 -9.52
C GLN A 67 0.29 3.40 -9.69
N GLU A 68 0.04 4.04 -10.83
CA GLU A 68 -1.23 4.72 -11.11
C GLU A 68 -2.43 3.77 -11.10
N GLU A 69 -2.29 2.60 -11.72
CA GLU A 69 -3.33 1.57 -11.75
C GLU A 69 -3.61 1.02 -10.34
N LEU A 70 -2.56 0.85 -9.52
CA LEU A 70 -2.71 0.46 -8.12
C LEU A 70 -3.38 1.55 -7.28
N ILE A 71 -3.09 2.83 -7.54
CA ILE A 71 -3.72 3.98 -6.88
C ILE A 71 -5.21 3.98 -7.18
N ASP A 72 -5.61 3.89 -8.45
CA ASP A 72 -7.02 3.85 -8.85
C ASP A 72 -7.76 2.67 -8.20
N ALA A 73 -7.09 1.51 -8.16
CA ALA A 73 -7.62 0.32 -7.50
C ALA A 73 -7.79 0.51 -5.99
N ALA A 74 -6.83 1.15 -5.31
CA ALA A 74 -6.91 1.39 -3.86
C ALA A 74 -8.08 2.32 -3.51
N MET A 75 -8.28 3.37 -4.30
CA MET A 75 -9.32 4.37 -4.06
C MET A 75 -10.74 3.83 -4.29
N THR A 76 -10.89 2.86 -5.19
CA THR A 76 -12.19 2.28 -5.56
C THR A 76 -12.48 0.93 -4.89
N CYS A 77 -11.47 0.25 -4.31
CA CYS A 77 -11.64 -1.09 -3.74
C CYS A 77 -12.60 -1.08 -2.53
N PRO A 78 -13.74 -1.78 -2.56
CA PRO A 78 -14.69 -1.79 -1.45
C PRO A 78 -14.24 -2.70 -0.29
N HIS A 79 -13.39 -3.68 -0.57
CA HIS A 79 -12.94 -4.66 0.42
C HIS A 79 -11.71 -4.16 1.18
N SER A 80 -11.88 -3.79 2.44
CA SER A 80 -10.83 -3.20 3.29
C SER A 80 -9.53 -4.03 3.36
N GLY A 81 -9.64 -5.36 3.40
CA GLY A 81 -8.48 -6.27 3.35
C GLY A 81 -7.64 -6.14 2.07
N LYS A 82 -8.27 -6.20 0.89
CA LYS A 82 -7.61 -5.99 -0.42
C LYS A 82 -7.07 -4.57 -0.52
N ARG A 83 -7.87 -3.55 -0.17
CA ARG A 83 -7.42 -2.14 -0.13
C ARG A 83 -6.15 -1.98 0.69
N ARG A 84 -6.09 -2.57 1.89
CA ARG A 84 -4.90 -2.56 2.74
C ARG A 84 -3.69 -3.18 2.03
N MET A 85 -3.87 -4.29 1.32
CA MET A 85 -2.78 -4.95 0.60
C MET A 85 -2.29 -4.09 -0.57
N ILE A 86 -3.20 -3.49 -1.35
CA ILE A 86 -2.86 -2.57 -2.45
C ILE A 86 -2.10 -1.36 -1.91
N LEU A 87 -2.59 -0.70 -0.85
CA LEU A 87 -1.89 0.42 -0.21
C LEU A 87 -0.50 0.04 0.31
N ASN A 88 -0.34 -1.19 0.81
CA ASN A 88 0.96 -1.70 1.21
C ASN A 88 1.91 -1.87 0.02
N LEU A 89 1.42 -2.34 -1.13
CA LEU A 89 2.22 -2.41 -2.36
C LEU A 89 2.65 -1.02 -2.83
N ILE A 90 1.76 -0.03 -2.79
CA ILE A 90 2.10 1.36 -3.14
C ILE A 90 3.15 1.91 -2.17
N CYS A 91 3.00 1.66 -0.86
CA CYS A 91 3.91 2.15 0.18
C CYS A 91 5.34 1.59 0.07
N GLN A 92 5.52 0.45 -0.61
CA GLN A 92 6.83 -0.14 -0.88
C GLN A 92 7.53 0.47 -2.10
N GLN A 93 6.79 1.13 -2.99
CA GLN A 93 7.33 1.77 -4.18
C GLN A 93 7.90 3.16 -3.86
N PRO A 94 8.78 3.70 -4.73
CA PRO A 94 9.13 5.11 -4.68
C PRO A 94 7.86 5.97 -4.79
N ALA A 95 7.77 7.01 -3.96
CA ALA A 95 6.67 7.96 -4.04
C ALA A 95 6.82 8.81 -5.31
N ALA A 96 5.72 9.03 -6.03
CA ALA A 96 5.68 10.00 -7.13
C ALA A 96 6.05 11.39 -6.64
N ASP A 97 6.82 12.12 -7.44
CA ASP A 97 7.22 13.51 -7.22
C ASP A 97 7.08 14.28 -8.54
N PRO A 98 6.06 15.15 -8.70
CA PRO A 98 5.06 15.52 -7.69
C PRO A 98 4.05 14.39 -7.39
N PRO A 99 3.43 14.39 -6.20
CA PRO A 99 2.40 13.41 -5.85
C PRO A 99 1.12 13.66 -6.65
N ARG A 100 0.38 12.57 -6.94
CA ARG A 100 -0.98 12.67 -7.46
C ARG A 100 -1.91 13.22 -6.36
N VAL A 101 -2.60 14.33 -6.66
CA VAL A 101 -3.32 15.14 -5.65
C VAL A 101 -4.50 14.38 -5.05
N ASP A 102 -5.34 13.77 -5.89
CA ASP A 102 -6.51 12.98 -5.44
C ASP A 102 -6.11 11.81 -4.53
N PHE A 103 -4.97 11.16 -4.79
CA PHE A 103 -4.45 10.09 -3.94
C PHE A 103 -3.90 10.60 -2.61
N LEU A 104 -3.28 11.79 -2.61
CA LEU A 104 -2.86 12.44 -1.37
C LEU A 104 -4.08 12.79 -0.51
N ASP A 105 -5.11 13.40 -1.11
CA ASP A 105 -6.37 13.74 -0.43
C ASP A 105 -7.02 12.49 0.14
N PHE A 106 -7.11 11.41 -0.66
CA PHE A 106 -7.57 10.11 -0.21
C PHE A 106 -6.78 9.62 1.02
N CYS A 107 -5.45 9.73 1.01
CA CYS A 107 -4.64 9.32 2.15
C CYS A 107 -4.89 10.19 3.39
N MET A 108 -5.01 11.51 3.22
CA MET A 108 -5.26 12.44 4.34
C MET A 108 -6.64 12.23 4.97
N GLU A 109 -7.67 11.99 4.17
CA GLU A 109 -9.01 11.68 4.67
C GLU A 109 -9.05 10.33 5.40
N ARG A 110 -8.49 9.29 4.77
CA ARG A 110 -8.59 7.91 5.26
C ARG A 110 -7.72 7.64 6.48
N MET A 111 -6.62 8.38 6.69
CA MET A 111 -5.78 8.21 7.88
C MET A 111 -6.46 8.65 9.20
N ILE A 112 -7.51 9.49 9.13
CA ILE A 112 -8.28 9.95 10.28
C ILE A 112 -9.72 9.41 10.33
N SER A 113 -10.18 8.74 9.28
CA SER A 113 -11.54 8.19 9.21
C SER A 113 -11.77 7.11 10.26
N ARG A 114 -12.86 7.22 11.03
CA ARG A 114 -13.28 6.21 12.03
C ARG A 114 -13.83 4.93 11.41
N GLU A 115 -14.18 4.96 10.13
CA GLU A 115 -14.72 3.81 9.40
C GLU A 115 -13.62 2.88 8.90
N GLU A 116 -12.41 3.41 8.71
CA GLU A 116 -11.30 2.64 8.18
C GLU A 116 -10.65 1.77 9.28
N PRO A 117 -10.32 0.51 8.98
CA PRO A 117 -9.54 -0.31 9.89
C PRO A 117 -8.16 0.31 10.14
N ALA A 118 -7.62 0.08 11.34
CA ALA A 118 -6.32 0.64 11.74
C ALA A 118 -5.17 0.33 10.78
N GLY A 119 -5.23 -0.80 10.07
CA GLY A 119 -4.26 -1.15 9.04
C GLY A 119 -4.29 -0.22 7.83
N VAL A 120 -5.47 0.18 7.37
CA VAL A 120 -5.65 1.12 6.26
C VAL A 120 -5.22 2.51 6.71
N GLN A 121 -5.73 2.99 7.86
CA GLN A 121 -5.35 4.28 8.43
C GLN A 121 -3.83 4.43 8.57
N SER A 122 -3.15 3.39 9.06
CA SER A 122 -1.69 3.38 9.24
C SER A 122 -0.94 3.50 7.90
N LEU A 123 -1.42 2.83 6.86
CA LEU A 123 -0.81 2.89 5.53
C LEU A 123 -1.05 4.26 4.88
N CYS A 124 -2.28 4.78 4.95
CA CYS A 124 -2.59 6.12 4.47
C CYS A 124 -1.74 7.20 5.16
N MET A 125 -1.49 7.09 6.46
CA MET A 125 -0.60 8.02 7.18
C MET A 125 0.86 7.93 6.70
N LYS A 126 1.35 6.71 6.43
CA LYS A 126 2.71 6.51 5.88
C LYS A 126 2.84 7.06 4.47
N LEU A 127 1.84 6.81 3.63
CA LEU A 127 1.77 7.29 2.25
C LEU A 127 1.67 8.81 2.20
N ALA A 128 0.78 9.43 2.98
CA ALA A 128 0.70 10.88 3.10
C ALA A 128 2.05 11.48 3.52
N TYR A 129 2.74 10.85 4.48
CA TYR A 129 4.09 11.28 4.83
C TYR A 129 5.05 11.16 3.65
N GLN A 130 5.07 10.04 2.93
CA GLN A 130 5.95 9.80 1.78
C GLN A 130 5.71 10.79 0.63
N LEU A 131 4.45 11.02 0.27
CA LEU A 131 4.00 11.89 -0.83
C LEU A 131 4.31 13.37 -0.57
N THR A 132 4.32 13.80 0.69
CA THR A 132 4.60 15.19 1.07
C THR A 132 6.08 15.47 1.34
N ARG A 133 6.97 14.49 1.20
CA ARG A 133 8.39 14.60 1.62
C ARG A 133 9.20 15.67 0.90
N SER A 134 8.84 16.00 -0.34
CA SER A 134 9.53 16.98 -1.20
C SER A 134 8.90 18.37 -1.14
N ILE A 135 7.72 18.52 -0.52
CA ILE A 135 6.92 19.75 -0.56
C ILE A 135 6.68 20.26 0.87
N PRO A 136 7.43 21.28 1.34
CA PRO A 136 7.39 21.76 2.72
C PRO A 136 6.00 22.16 3.21
N GLU A 137 5.20 22.80 2.36
CA GLU A 137 3.86 23.28 2.69
C GLU A 137 2.92 22.10 3.01
N LEU A 138 2.90 21.08 2.15
CA LEU A 138 2.10 19.88 2.36
C LEU A 138 2.61 19.06 3.56
N GLN A 139 3.92 19.03 3.78
CA GLN A 139 4.48 18.36 4.96
C GLN A 139 4.07 19.06 6.26
N GLN A 140 3.99 20.40 6.24
CA GLN A 140 3.52 21.19 7.39
C GLN A 140 2.01 21.00 7.61
N GLU A 141 1.21 20.91 6.55
CA GLU A 141 -0.21 20.59 6.64
C GLU A 141 -0.44 19.23 7.31
N LEU A 142 0.21 18.18 6.79
CA LEU A 142 0.14 16.85 7.38
C LEU A 142 0.57 16.86 8.86
N ARG A 143 1.64 17.58 9.18
CA ARG A 143 2.11 17.71 10.56
C ARG A 143 1.04 18.33 11.48
N THR A 144 0.38 19.39 11.04
CA THR A 144 -0.69 20.04 11.81
C THR A 144 -1.84 19.07 12.08
N ILE A 145 -2.26 18.30 11.07
CA ILE A 145 -3.31 17.28 11.23
C ILE A 145 -2.90 16.27 12.30
N LEU A 146 -1.67 15.73 12.20
CA LEU A 146 -1.15 14.77 13.17
C LEU A 146 -1.05 15.36 14.58
N GLU A 147 -0.60 16.61 14.73
CA GLU A 147 -0.46 17.27 16.04
C GLU A 147 -1.83 17.47 16.74
N ILE A 148 -2.90 17.75 15.99
CA ILE A 148 -4.26 17.92 16.52
C ILE A 148 -4.90 16.59 16.95
N MET A 149 -4.49 15.44 16.38
CA MET A 149 -5.03 14.13 16.81
C MET A 149 -4.75 13.86 18.30
N GLU A 150 -5.81 13.69 19.09
CA GLU A 150 -5.73 13.39 20.52
C GLU A 150 -5.22 11.96 20.78
N PRO A 151 -4.00 11.78 21.32
CA PRO A 151 -3.36 10.46 21.41
C PRO A 151 -4.13 9.42 22.23
N ASP A 152 -4.89 9.87 23.22
CA ASP A 152 -5.66 9.01 24.12
C ASP A 152 -6.91 8.42 23.44
N LEU A 153 -7.42 9.10 22.41
CA LEU A 153 -8.53 8.63 21.59
C LEU A 153 -8.07 7.70 20.45
N LEU A 154 -6.76 7.56 20.23
CA LEU A 154 -6.19 6.71 19.18
C LEU A 154 -5.95 5.30 19.67
N VAL A 155 -6.30 4.32 18.84
CA VAL A 155 -5.91 2.93 19.06
C VAL A 155 -4.38 2.77 19.02
N PRO A 156 -3.80 1.76 19.70
CA PRO A 156 -2.35 1.64 19.85
C PRO A 156 -1.55 1.68 18.54
N ALA A 157 -2.06 1.06 17.48
CA ALA A 157 -1.44 1.05 16.16
C ALA A 157 -1.31 2.47 15.59
N ILE A 158 -2.39 3.26 15.65
CA ILE A 158 -2.45 4.63 15.11
C ILE A 158 -1.58 5.57 15.95
N ARG A 159 -1.60 5.42 17.27
CA ARG A 159 -0.70 6.17 18.16
C ARG A 159 0.77 5.93 17.81
N SER A 160 1.15 4.68 17.52
CA SER A 160 2.52 4.30 17.17
C SER A 160 2.94 4.91 15.83
N VAL A 161 2.14 4.74 14.76
CA VAL A 161 2.48 5.30 13.44
C VAL A 161 2.52 6.82 13.47
N ARG A 162 1.57 7.50 14.11
CA ARG A 162 1.58 8.97 14.29
C ARG A 162 2.88 9.45 14.93
N ARG A 163 3.26 8.84 16.06
CA ARG A 163 4.50 9.19 16.78
C ARG A 163 5.73 9.00 15.90
N ASN A 164 5.79 7.89 15.16
CA ASN A 164 6.93 7.57 14.29
C ASN A 164 7.01 8.54 13.10
N THR A 165 5.87 8.89 12.50
CA THR A 165 5.78 9.88 11.41
C THR A 165 6.24 11.27 11.87
N LEU A 166 5.74 11.76 13.00
CA LEU A 166 6.18 13.05 13.58
C LEU A 166 7.67 13.05 13.92
N LYS A 167 8.21 11.92 14.40
CA LYS A 167 9.65 11.77 14.65
C LYS A 167 10.46 11.84 13.34
N ALA A 168 10.00 11.17 12.29
CA ALA A 168 10.68 11.16 10.99
C ALA A 168 10.70 12.55 10.34
N MET A 169 9.61 13.34 10.46
CA MET A 169 9.56 14.72 10.00
C MET A 169 10.59 15.62 10.70
N LYS A 170 10.82 15.44 12.00
CA LYS A 170 11.80 16.22 12.76
C LYS A 170 13.24 15.87 12.37
N ALA A 171 13.53 14.60 12.11
CA ALA A 171 14.88 14.15 11.74
C ALA A 171 15.36 14.70 10.38
N LYS A 172 14.43 15.08 9.49
CA LYS A 172 14.72 15.65 8.17
C LYS A 172 15.03 17.16 8.16
N LYS A 173 14.88 17.86 9.29
CA LYS A 173 15.16 19.31 9.40
C LYS A 173 16.65 19.64 9.64
N ASN A 174 17.51 18.63 9.71
CA ASN A 174 18.97 18.74 9.82
C ASN A 174 19.62 18.21 8.53
#